data_AF-C0G6E1-F1
#
_entry.id   AF-C0G6E1-F1
#
_cell.length_a   1.000
_cell.length_b   1.000
_cell.length_c   1.000
_cell.angle_alpha   90.00
_cell.angle_beta   90.00
_cell.angle_gamma   90.00
#
_symmetry.space_group_name_H-M   'P 1'
#
loop_
_entity.id
_entity.type
_entity.pdbx_description
1 polymer ?
#
loop_
_entity_poly.entity_id
_entity_poly.type
_entity_poly.pdbx_seq_one_letter_code
_entity_poly.pdbx_strand_id
1 'polypeptide(L)'
;MMTPFVKSVAQAEKAMRALFCETPLQRNDYLSRKYGAQIWLKREDLTPVRSYKLRGAFNFISKAVETTDKNAVFVCASAGNHAQGFAFVCRHFGRKGVVFMPVTTPQQKIDKTRTFGGEFIEIKLVGDIFDVCYAASQEFAAANKGVMVPPFDHPGIVEGQATVALEIERQLPDDSKPDLVLLPVGGGGLSSGVTQYIADLGWKTAFRFVEPQGAASLKASLEAGKRVKLSHIDNFVDGAAVAEIGKENFKLLKGFDPKTVITVPENRLCATIVEMLNIEGVVLEPAGALGIDALKDFKKSDIKGKRIVIVVSGGNFDFERLPDVRERALRFEGLKKYFIFRFPQRPGALRSFLDLLGPDDDIARFEYLKKSARNFGSVLIGIETRDAANFKLLEKKFAESGWAYQDISDNQVLADFII
;
A
#
# COMPACT_ATOMS: atom_id res chain seq x y z
N MET A 1 34.72 6.74 9.46
CA MET A 1 34.09 7.73 10.37
C MET A 1 32.61 7.80 10.02
N MET A 2 31.71 7.74 11.01
CA MET A 2 30.27 7.92 10.77
C MET A 2 29.99 9.29 10.16
N THR A 3 29.22 9.33 9.07
CA THR A 3 28.81 10.58 8.41
C THR A 3 27.95 11.44 9.35
N PRO A 4 27.86 12.77 9.11
CA PRO A 4 26.95 13.63 9.87
C PRO A 4 25.50 13.13 9.87
N PHE A 5 25.04 12.57 8.75
CA PHE A 5 23.69 12.04 8.61
C PHE A 5 23.47 10.78 9.47
N VAL A 6 24.41 9.82 9.47
CA VAL A 6 24.30 8.63 10.34
C VAL A 6 24.22 9.03 11.82
N LYS A 7 25.00 10.03 12.24
CA LYS A 7 24.96 10.57 13.61
C LYS A 7 23.62 11.24 13.93
N SER A 8 23.08 12.04 13.02
CA SER A 8 21.79 12.72 13.25
C SER A 8 20.63 11.74 13.29
N VAL A 9 20.65 10.68 12.46
CA VAL A 9 19.66 9.59 12.51
C VAL A 9 19.72 8.85 13.86
N ALA A 10 20.92 8.59 14.40
CA ALA A 10 21.05 7.97 15.73
C ALA A 10 20.50 8.86 16.86
N GLN A 11 20.64 10.19 16.75
CA GLN A 11 20.04 11.12 17.69
C GLN A 11 18.51 11.16 17.58
N ALA A 12 17.99 11.21 16.34
CA ALA A 12 16.56 11.17 16.07
C ALA A 12 15.92 9.87 16.60
N GLU A 13 16.57 8.73 16.38
CA GLU A 13 16.13 7.43 16.88
C GLU A 13 16.09 7.40 18.41
N LYS A 14 17.16 7.86 19.08
CA LYS A 14 17.20 7.93 20.55
C LYS A 14 16.08 8.81 21.11
N ALA A 15 15.83 9.98 20.51
CA ALA A 15 14.74 10.86 20.93
C ALA A 15 13.36 10.20 20.75
N MET A 16 13.19 9.44 19.67
CA MET A 16 11.94 8.77 19.31
C MET A 16 11.52 7.66 20.30
N ARG A 17 12.45 7.14 21.10
CA ARG A 17 12.14 6.16 22.15
C ARG A 17 11.22 6.69 23.24
N ALA A 18 11.12 8.00 23.40
CA ALA A 18 10.11 8.62 24.26
C ALA A 18 8.67 8.43 23.74
N LEU A 19 8.51 8.10 22.45
CA LEU A 19 7.22 7.94 21.78
C LEU A 19 6.82 6.48 21.64
N PHE A 20 7.72 5.60 21.18
CA PHE A 20 7.46 4.16 21.03
C PHE A 20 8.76 3.32 20.98
N CYS A 21 8.63 2.02 21.28
CA CYS A 21 9.73 1.05 21.21
C CYS A 21 10.16 0.74 19.77
N GLU A 22 11.31 0.09 19.59
CA GLU A 22 11.75 -0.36 18.26
C GLU A 22 10.71 -1.31 17.64
N THR A 23 10.43 -1.14 16.36
CA THR A 23 9.61 -2.14 15.65
C THR A 23 10.46 -3.38 15.41
N PRO A 24 9.87 -4.59 15.38
CA PRO A 24 10.66 -5.79 15.23
C PRO A 24 11.11 -5.98 13.78
N LEU A 25 12.34 -6.49 13.60
CA LEU A 25 12.84 -7.09 12.37
C LEU A 25 12.72 -8.61 12.51
N GLN A 26 11.75 -9.21 11.84
CA GLN A 26 11.39 -10.62 12.04
C GLN A 26 11.73 -11.43 10.79
N ARG A 27 12.46 -12.54 10.97
CA ARG A 27 12.56 -13.53 9.89
C ARG A 27 11.19 -14.16 9.68
N ASN A 28 10.71 -14.16 8.44
CA ASN A 28 9.47 -14.80 8.07
C ASN A 28 9.74 -16.19 7.48
N ASP A 29 9.40 -17.24 8.21
CA ASP A 29 9.72 -18.62 7.82
C ASP A 29 8.93 -19.10 6.61
N TYR A 30 7.67 -18.69 6.48
CA TYR A 30 6.84 -19.04 5.34
C TYR A 30 7.42 -18.50 4.03
N LEU A 31 7.66 -17.19 3.95
CA LEU A 31 8.27 -16.56 2.78
C LEU A 31 9.68 -17.07 2.54
N SER A 32 10.47 -17.29 3.60
CA SER A 32 11.82 -17.84 3.48
C SER A 32 11.83 -19.22 2.82
N ARG A 33 10.92 -20.12 3.23
CA ARG A 33 10.75 -21.44 2.60
C ARG A 33 10.24 -21.33 1.16
N LYS A 34 9.24 -20.48 0.90
CA LYS A 34 8.62 -20.29 -0.42
C LYS A 34 9.63 -19.85 -1.49
N TYR A 35 10.53 -18.94 -1.13
CA TYR A 35 11.51 -18.34 -2.05
C TYR A 35 12.93 -18.94 -1.93
N GLY A 36 13.20 -19.77 -0.92
CA GLY A 36 14.53 -20.34 -0.69
C GLY A 36 15.57 -19.30 -0.29
N ALA A 37 15.15 -18.21 0.34
CA ALA A 37 15.95 -17.07 0.76
C ALA A 37 15.73 -16.77 2.25
N GLN A 38 16.55 -15.93 2.88
CA GLN A 38 16.29 -15.45 4.24
C GLN A 38 15.47 -14.16 4.15
N ILE A 39 14.15 -14.26 4.25
CA ILE A 39 13.24 -13.11 4.17
C ILE A 39 13.01 -12.55 5.57
N TRP A 40 13.33 -11.27 5.75
CA TRP A 40 13.15 -10.51 6.98
C TRP A 40 12.16 -9.38 6.74
N LEU A 41 11.17 -9.26 7.62
CA LEU A 41 10.15 -8.21 7.58
C LEU A 41 10.45 -7.18 8.67
N LYS A 42 10.67 -5.93 8.26
CA LYS A 42 10.73 -4.79 9.18
C LYS A 42 9.31 -4.29 9.40
N ARG A 43 8.74 -4.58 10.57
CA ARG A 43 7.30 -4.48 10.87
C ARG A 43 6.86 -3.08 11.31
N GLU A 44 6.91 -2.12 10.40
CA GLU A 44 6.43 -0.75 10.66
C GLU A 44 4.91 -0.64 10.81
N ASP A 45 4.18 -1.69 10.43
CA ASP A 45 2.76 -1.88 10.75
C ASP A 45 2.47 -2.05 12.26
N LEU A 46 3.50 -2.28 13.08
CA LEU A 46 3.37 -2.45 14.53
C LEU A 46 3.68 -1.18 15.34
N THR A 47 3.86 -0.02 14.70
CA THR A 47 3.93 1.26 15.43
C THR A 47 2.56 1.60 16.06
N PRO A 48 2.48 2.52 17.03
CA PRO A 48 1.20 2.93 17.64
C PRO A 48 0.14 3.42 16.65
N VAL A 49 0.57 3.95 15.50
CA VAL A 49 -0.30 4.42 14.39
C VAL A 49 -0.27 3.47 13.18
N ARG A 50 0.27 2.26 13.37
CA ARG A 50 0.35 1.16 12.40
C ARG A 50 0.96 1.53 11.05
N SER A 51 1.92 2.45 11.05
CA SER A 51 2.71 2.79 9.88
C SER A 51 4.01 3.51 10.23
N TYR A 52 4.95 3.51 9.29
CA TYR A 52 6.26 4.19 9.45
C TYR A 52 6.15 5.73 9.54
N LYS A 53 5.03 6.33 9.11
CA LYS A 53 4.86 7.80 9.01
C LYS A 53 5.10 8.53 10.33
N LEU A 54 4.90 7.84 11.45
CA LEU A 54 5.18 8.35 12.79
C LEU A 54 6.61 8.87 12.95
N ARG A 55 7.58 8.20 12.31
CA ARG A 55 9.01 8.48 12.50
C ARG A 55 9.43 9.83 11.94
N GLY A 56 9.10 10.08 10.67
CA GLY A 56 9.31 11.36 10.03
C GLY A 56 8.57 12.49 10.73
N ALA A 57 7.28 12.29 11.03
CA ALA A 57 6.46 13.28 11.72
C ALA A 57 7.07 13.65 13.09
N PHE A 58 7.48 12.66 13.89
CA PHE A 58 8.16 12.88 15.16
C PHE A 58 9.44 13.69 14.99
N ASN A 59 10.33 13.28 14.09
CA ASN A 59 11.61 13.96 13.93
C ASN A 59 11.43 15.41 13.47
N PHE A 60 10.56 15.65 12.50
CA PHE A 60 10.26 17.00 12.03
C PHE A 60 9.69 17.88 13.15
N ILE A 61 8.63 17.40 13.84
CA ILE A 61 7.96 18.19 14.88
C ILE A 61 8.90 18.40 16.07
N SER A 62 9.67 17.39 16.49
CA SER A 62 10.61 17.51 17.61
C SER A 62 11.63 18.64 17.42
N LYS A 63 12.15 18.82 16.19
CA LYS A 63 13.05 19.94 15.86
C LYS A 63 12.30 21.25 15.74
N ALA A 64 11.12 21.23 15.12
CA ALA A 64 10.32 22.44 14.95
C ALA A 64 9.94 23.04 16.31
N VAL A 65 9.53 22.23 17.29
CA VAL A 65 9.12 22.70 18.61
C VAL A 65 10.21 23.36 19.43
N GLU A 66 11.49 23.14 19.09
CA GLU A 66 12.64 23.84 19.69
C GLU A 66 12.78 25.27 19.16
N THR A 67 12.35 25.51 17.92
CA THR A 67 12.54 26.78 17.21
C THR A 67 11.27 27.63 17.08
N THR A 68 10.10 27.03 17.29
CA THR A 68 8.80 27.70 17.11
C THR A 68 8.20 28.15 18.43
N ASP A 69 7.36 29.19 18.38
CA ASP A 69 6.59 29.66 19.54
C ASP A 69 5.76 28.53 20.18
N LYS A 70 5.49 28.63 21.49
CA LYS A 70 4.75 27.61 22.20
C LYS A 70 3.32 27.41 21.65
N ASN A 71 2.73 28.48 21.13
CA ASN A 71 1.39 28.53 20.58
C ASN A 71 1.37 28.36 19.05
N ALA A 72 2.52 28.02 18.43
CA ALA A 72 2.57 27.72 17.01
C ALA A 72 1.64 26.56 16.67
N VAL A 73 0.86 26.73 15.59
CA VAL A 73 -0.07 25.72 15.10
C VAL A 73 0.62 24.89 14.04
N PHE A 74 0.62 23.57 14.20
CA PHE A 74 1.11 22.65 13.18
C PHE A 74 -0.03 22.33 12.20
N VAL A 75 0.30 22.16 10.92
CA VAL A 75 -0.72 21.96 9.87
C VAL A 75 -0.28 20.83 8.96
N CYS A 76 -1.20 19.92 8.62
CA CYS A 76 -0.98 18.93 7.57
C CYS A 76 -2.25 18.72 6.74
N ALA A 77 -2.07 18.21 5.52
CA ALA A 77 -3.17 17.74 4.66
C ALA A 77 -2.95 16.26 4.35
N SER A 78 -3.83 15.41 4.86
CA SER A 78 -3.85 13.97 4.64
C SER A 78 -5.10 13.39 5.29
N ALA A 79 -5.67 12.34 4.68
CA ALA A 79 -6.73 11.54 5.27
C ALA A 79 -6.23 10.13 5.69
N GLY A 80 -4.91 9.89 5.71
CA GLY A 80 -4.33 8.56 5.88
C GLY A 80 -3.22 8.50 6.94
N ASN A 81 -2.24 7.63 6.70
CA ASN A 81 -1.15 7.34 7.64
C ASN A 81 -0.38 8.57 8.13
N HIS A 82 -0.19 9.58 7.26
CA HIS A 82 0.46 10.82 7.65
C HIS A 82 -0.36 11.62 8.67
N ALA A 83 -1.68 11.74 8.46
CA ALA A 83 -2.55 12.43 9.42
C ALA A 83 -2.57 11.76 10.78
N GLN A 84 -2.59 10.42 10.82
CA GLN A 84 -2.55 9.66 12.07
C GLN A 84 -1.22 9.85 12.81
N GLY A 85 -0.09 9.73 12.11
CA GLY A 85 1.23 9.99 12.67
C GLY A 85 1.39 11.44 13.17
N PHE A 86 0.95 12.41 12.38
CA PHE A 86 0.92 13.82 12.76
C PHE A 86 0.08 14.06 14.02
N ALA A 87 -1.13 13.52 14.07
CA ALA A 87 -2.05 13.67 15.19
C ALA A 87 -1.45 13.12 16.49
N PHE A 88 -0.89 11.90 16.42
CA PHE A 88 -0.25 11.25 17.55
C PHE A 88 0.94 12.06 18.09
N VAL A 89 1.77 12.61 17.20
CA VAL A 89 2.95 13.39 17.57
C VAL A 89 2.58 14.76 18.15
N CYS A 90 1.58 15.44 17.59
CA CYS A 90 1.09 16.71 18.14
C CYS A 90 0.61 16.53 19.59
N ARG A 91 -0.15 15.47 19.85
CA ARG A 91 -0.56 15.11 21.21
C ARG A 91 0.62 14.84 22.14
N HIS A 92 1.62 14.08 21.68
CA HIS A 92 2.81 13.79 22.48
C HIS A 92 3.55 15.06 22.93
N PHE A 93 3.70 16.05 22.05
CA PHE A 93 4.36 17.32 22.37
C PHE A 93 3.43 18.39 22.96
N GLY A 94 2.15 18.09 23.15
CA GLY A 94 1.15 19.04 23.62
C GLY A 94 0.98 20.26 22.68
N ARG A 95 1.10 20.05 21.36
CA ARG A 95 1.03 21.11 20.35
C ARG A 95 -0.29 21.05 19.61
N LYS A 96 -0.89 22.23 19.33
CA LYS A 96 -2.10 22.31 18.50
C LYS A 96 -1.76 21.93 17.06
N GLY A 97 -2.48 20.97 16.51
CA GLY A 97 -2.41 20.57 15.11
C GLY A 97 -3.75 20.75 14.38
N VAL A 98 -3.69 21.11 13.10
CA VAL A 98 -4.86 21.19 12.22
C VAL A 98 -4.65 20.25 11.04
N VAL A 99 -5.58 19.32 10.86
CA VAL A 99 -5.55 18.32 9.80
C VAL A 99 -6.61 18.65 8.76
N PHE A 100 -6.18 18.91 7.54
CA PHE A 100 -7.05 19.11 6.40
C PHE A 100 -7.31 17.76 5.71
N MET A 101 -8.58 17.44 5.49
CA MET A 101 -9.04 16.25 4.77
C MET A 101 -10.10 16.63 3.72
N PRO A 102 -10.25 15.88 2.61
CA PRO A 102 -11.40 16.04 1.72
C PRO A 102 -12.73 15.78 2.43
N VAL A 103 -13.81 16.42 2.00
CA VAL A 103 -15.18 16.23 2.51
C VAL A 103 -15.67 14.80 2.27
N THR A 104 -15.18 14.16 1.20
CA THR A 104 -15.46 12.76 0.83
C THR A 104 -14.72 11.73 1.68
N THR A 105 -13.94 12.16 2.69
CA THR A 105 -13.18 11.23 3.53
C THR A 105 -14.12 10.34 4.36
N PRO A 106 -13.95 9.00 4.33
CA PRO A 106 -14.74 8.09 5.15
C PRO A 106 -14.65 8.42 6.64
N GLN A 107 -15.79 8.36 7.34
CA GLN A 107 -15.91 8.73 8.76
C GLN A 107 -14.93 7.94 9.65
N GLN A 108 -14.71 6.66 9.33
CA GLN A 108 -13.75 5.79 10.04
C GLN A 108 -12.31 6.36 10.04
N LYS A 109 -11.86 6.99 8.94
CA LYS A 109 -10.52 7.61 8.84
C LYS A 109 -10.44 8.92 9.63
N ILE A 110 -11.52 9.70 9.64
CA ILE A 110 -11.67 10.93 10.45
C ILE A 110 -11.60 10.59 11.93
N ASP A 111 -12.39 9.62 12.37
CA ASP A 111 -12.47 9.23 13.78
C ASP A 111 -11.16 8.63 14.28
N LYS A 112 -10.49 7.77 13.50
CA LYS A 112 -9.15 7.27 13.83
C LYS A 112 -8.15 8.41 14.07
N THR A 113 -8.11 9.40 13.17
CA THR A 113 -7.21 10.56 13.32
C THR A 113 -7.55 11.37 14.57
N ARG A 114 -8.84 11.59 14.84
CA ARG A 114 -9.32 12.28 16.04
C ARG A 114 -8.93 11.52 17.31
N THR A 115 -9.06 10.20 17.35
CA THR A 115 -8.66 9.37 18.49
C THR A 115 -7.16 9.46 18.78
N PHE A 116 -6.31 9.44 17.74
CA PHE A 116 -4.86 9.60 17.95
C PHE A 116 -4.49 10.99 18.45
N GLY A 117 -5.16 12.03 17.95
CA GLY A 117 -4.89 13.43 18.30
C GLY A 117 -5.48 13.90 19.63
N GLY A 118 -6.63 13.38 20.03
CA GLY A 118 -7.39 13.90 21.17
C GLY A 118 -7.73 15.39 21.00
N GLU A 119 -7.68 16.15 22.09
CA GLU A 119 -7.97 17.59 22.10
C GLU A 119 -6.95 18.46 21.33
N PHE A 120 -5.78 17.90 21.00
CA PHE A 120 -4.71 18.64 20.31
C PHE A 120 -4.96 18.80 18.82
N ILE A 121 -5.95 18.09 18.25
CA ILE A 121 -6.18 18.05 16.81
C ILE A 121 -7.56 18.60 16.44
N GLU A 122 -7.53 19.58 15.54
CA GLU A 122 -8.68 20.11 14.84
C GLU A 122 -8.71 19.53 13.42
N ILE A 123 -9.83 18.93 13.01
CA ILE A 123 -9.98 18.39 11.64
C ILE A 123 -10.85 19.36 10.83
N LYS A 124 -10.34 19.77 9.66
CA LYS A 124 -11.06 20.61 8.69
C LYS A 124 -11.33 19.84 7.41
N LEU A 125 -12.61 19.66 7.10
CA LEU A 125 -13.05 19.03 5.86
C LEU A 125 -13.18 20.10 4.77
N VAL A 126 -12.35 20.03 3.72
CA VAL A 126 -12.30 21.05 2.67
C VAL A 126 -12.08 20.40 1.30
N GLY A 127 -12.99 20.70 0.37
CA GLY A 127 -12.94 20.26 -1.02
C GLY A 127 -13.22 18.77 -1.21
N ASP A 128 -13.46 18.39 -2.47
CA ASP A 128 -13.79 17.00 -2.84
C ASP A 128 -12.57 16.19 -3.26
N ILE A 129 -11.43 16.86 -3.48
CA ILE A 129 -10.16 16.27 -3.93
C ILE A 129 -8.97 16.74 -3.09
N PHE A 130 -7.91 15.92 -3.08
CA PHE A 130 -6.70 16.19 -2.28
C PHE A 130 -6.02 17.53 -2.63
N ASP A 131 -5.94 17.90 -3.91
CA ASP A 131 -5.24 19.13 -4.33
C ASP A 131 -5.90 20.40 -3.75
N VAL A 132 -7.24 20.43 -3.68
CA VAL A 132 -7.99 21.55 -3.06
C VAL A 132 -7.74 21.59 -1.55
N CYS A 133 -7.76 20.42 -0.91
CA CYS A 133 -7.49 20.27 0.50
C CYS A 133 -6.05 20.71 0.87
N TYR A 134 -5.07 20.35 0.03
CA TYR A 134 -3.68 20.73 0.20
C TYR A 134 -3.48 22.25 0.06
N ALA A 135 -4.06 22.87 -0.98
CA ALA A 135 -4.02 24.33 -1.16
C ALA A 135 -4.62 25.06 0.05
N ALA A 136 -5.79 24.65 0.53
CA ALA A 136 -6.43 25.23 1.70
C ALA A 136 -5.57 25.11 2.97
N SER A 137 -4.86 23.99 3.13
CA SER A 137 -3.94 23.81 4.27
C SER A 137 -2.75 24.79 4.22
N GLN A 138 -2.22 25.07 3.02
CA GLN A 138 -1.13 26.02 2.83
C GLN A 138 -1.58 27.46 3.10
N GLU A 139 -2.76 27.84 2.60
CA GLU A 139 -3.36 29.16 2.87
C GLU A 139 -3.60 29.36 4.37
N PHE A 140 -4.15 28.35 5.04
CA PHE A 140 -4.37 28.40 6.49
C PHE A 140 -3.06 28.54 7.27
N ALA A 141 -2.03 27.77 6.89
CA ALA A 141 -0.72 27.87 7.53
C ALA A 141 -0.10 29.27 7.31
N ALA A 142 -0.18 29.84 6.11
CA ALA A 142 0.31 31.18 5.84
C ALA A 142 -0.42 32.25 6.67
N ALA A 143 -1.76 32.18 6.72
CA ALA A 143 -2.58 33.14 7.46
C ALA A 143 -2.38 33.08 8.99
N ASN A 144 -2.12 31.89 9.53
CA ASN A 144 -1.99 31.67 10.98
C ASN A 144 -0.53 31.55 11.45
N LYS A 145 0.46 31.80 10.57
CA LYS A 145 1.89 31.54 10.84
C LYS A 145 2.13 30.10 11.33
N GLY A 146 1.34 29.17 10.79
CA GLY A 146 1.40 27.76 11.12
C GLY A 146 2.56 27.05 10.43
N VAL A 147 3.01 25.96 11.03
CA VAL A 147 4.10 25.13 10.53
C VAL A 147 3.54 23.98 9.72
N MET A 148 3.75 24.01 8.40
CA MET A 148 3.39 22.88 7.54
C MET A 148 4.28 21.67 7.84
N VAL A 149 3.66 20.52 8.10
CA VAL A 149 4.35 19.23 8.31
C VAL A 149 4.21 18.37 7.05
N PRO A 150 5.27 18.27 6.22
CA PRO A 150 5.19 17.56 4.95
C PRO A 150 5.05 16.04 5.14
N PRO A 151 4.33 15.33 4.25
CA PRO A 151 4.18 13.88 4.34
C PRO A 151 5.42 13.08 3.94
N PHE A 152 6.36 13.69 3.20
CA PHE A 152 7.59 13.04 2.73
C PHE A 152 8.71 14.01 2.32
N ASP A 153 8.40 15.11 1.61
CA ASP A 153 9.40 15.93 0.90
C ASP A 153 10.07 16.97 1.79
N HIS A 154 10.80 16.52 2.81
CA HIS A 154 11.56 17.39 3.71
C HIS A 154 12.75 16.65 4.33
N PRO A 155 13.95 17.27 4.45
CA PRO A 155 15.14 16.62 5.02
C PRO A 155 14.91 16.04 6.42
N GLY A 156 14.22 16.77 7.30
CA GLY A 156 13.85 16.27 8.64
C GLY A 156 12.88 15.08 8.62
N ILE A 157 11.99 15.00 7.62
CA ILE A 157 11.13 13.82 7.45
C ILE A 157 11.98 12.64 7.01
N VAL A 158 12.84 12.82 6.00
CA VAL A 158 13.76 11.80 5.46
C VAL A 158 14.68 11.24 6.55
N GLU A 159 15.28 12.11 7.37
CA GLU A 159 16.10 11.70 8.51
C GLU A 159 15.31 10.88 9.53
N GLY A 160 14.07 11.27 9.84
CA GLY A 160 13.20 10.49 10.72
C GLY A 160 12.89 9.11 10.12
N GLN A 161 12.59 9.03 8.82
CA GLN A 161 12.34 7.73 8.18
C GLN A 161 13.59 6.85 8.11
N ALA A 162 14.79 7.44 8.02
CA ALA A 162 16.05 6.71 8.02
C ALA A 162 16.31 5.92 9.32
N THR A 163 15.63 6.27 10.43
CA THR A 163 15.70 5.49 11.67
C THR A 163 15.23 4.04 11.50
N VAL A 164 14.41 3.75 10.48
CA VAL A 164 14.06 2.37 10.09
C VAL A 164 15.31 1.57 9.71
N ALA A 165 16.23 2.17 8.95
CA ALA A 165 17.46 1.52 8.51
C ALA A 165 18.46 1.33 9.66
N LEU A 166 18.52 2.30 10.57
CA LEU A 166 19.32 2.18 11.79
C LEU A 166 18.85 1.00 12.65
N GLU A 167 17.53 0.83 12.81
CA GLU A 167 17.02 -0.34 13.54
C GLU A 167 17.31 -1.64 12.77
N ILE A 168 17.22 -1.65 11.44
CA ILE A 168 17.63 -2.82 10.64
C ILE A 168 19.10 -3.16 10.89
N GLU A 169 19.99 -2.17 10.94
CA GLU A 169 21.41 -2.38 11.25
C GLU A 169 21.61 -3.04 12.61
N ARG A 170 20.91 -2.55 13.64
CA ARG A 170 21.07 -3.08 15.00
C ARG A 170 20.44 -4.46 15.22
N GLN A 171 19.39 -4.78 14.47
CA GLN A 171 18.56 -5.97 14.70
C GLN A 171 18.95 -7.18 13.84
N LEU A 172 19.74 -6.99 12.77
CA LEU A 172 20.26 -8.11 11.99
C LEU A 172 21.27 -8.93 12.82
N PRO A 173 21.18 -10.27 12.81
CA PRO A 173 22.09 -11.12 13.58
C PRO A 173 23.52 -11.11 13.01
N ASP A 174 24.50 -11.48 13.83
CA ASP A 174 25.88 -11.79 13.41
C ASP A 174 26.62 -10.69 12.64
N ASP A 175 26.35 -9.40 12.95
CA ASP A 175 26.89 -8.21 12.24
C ASP A 175 26.68 -8.25 10.72
N SER A 176 25.68 -9.00 10.31
CA SER A 176 25.50 -9.38 8.93
C SER A 176 24.60 -8.37 8.21
N LYS A 177 24.82 -8.22 6.89
CA LYS A 177 24.18 -7.17 6.09
C LYS A 177 23.09 -7.77 5.20
N PRO A 178 22.09 -6.97 4.78
CA PRO A 178 21.14 -7.40 3.77
C PRO A 178 21.82 -7.39 2.39
N ASP A 179 21.66 -8.46 1.63
CA ASP A 179 22.05 -8.50 0.22
C ASP A 179 21.11 -7.62 -0.61
N LEU A 180 19.84 -7.54 -0.21
CA LEU A 180 18.78 -6.84 -0.90
C LEU A 180 17.78 -6.21 0.09
N VAL A 181 17.37 -4.98 -0.17
CA VAL A 181 16.29 -4.31 0.56
C VAL A 181 15.18 -3.89 -0.41
N LEU A 182 13.94 -4.27 -0.08
CA LEU A 182 12.73 -3.90 -0.83
C LEU A 182 12.01 -2.77 -0.10
N LEU A 183 11.80 -1.65 -0.80
CA LEU A 183 11.27 -0.42 -0.23
C LEU A 183 10.05 0.05 -1.03
N PRO A 184 8.86 0.15 -0.41
CA PRO A 184 7.72 0.75 -1.08
C PRO A 184 7.98 2.24 -1.31
N VAL A 185 7.57 2.74 -2.47
CA VAL A 185 7.72 4.13 -2.87
C VAL A 185 6.36 4.73 -3.18
N GLY A 186 6.04 5.80 -2.48
CA GLY A 186 5.07 6.82 -2.91
C GLY A 186 5.83 8.11 -3.21
N GLY A 187 5.77 9.08 -2.30
CA GLY A 187 6.54 10.33 -2.43
C GLY A 187 8.06 10.20 -2.22
N GLY A 188 8.55 9.02 -1.80
CA GLY A 188 9.98 8.72 -1.66
C GLY A 188 10.60 8.91 -0.27
N GLY A 189 9.87 9.49 0.70
CA GLY A 189 10.39 9.79 2.06
C GLY A 189 11.12 8.64 2.76
N LEU A 190 10.50 7.46 2.79
CA LEU A 190 11.08 6.25 3.39
C LEU A 190 12.31 5.78 2.62
N SER A 191 12.13 5.59 1.32
CA SER A 191 13.14 4.98 0.46
C SER A 191 14.39 5.85 0.36
N SER A 192 14.25 7.18 0.30
CA SER A 192 15.37 8.11 0.36
C SER A 192 16.14 8.00 1.67
N GLY A 193 15.45 7.97 2.82
CA GLY A 193 16.10 7.91 4.14
C GLY A 193 16.85 6.60 4.35
N VAL A 194 16.21 5.47 4.03
CA VAL A 194 16.80 4.13 4.18
C VAL A 194 17.99 3.94 3.25
N THR A 195 17.87 4.32 1.97
CA THR A 195 18.96 4.17 1.00
C THR A 195 20.16 5.04 1.36
N GLN A 196 19.93 6.30 1.73
CA GLN A 196 21.01 7.21 2.13
C GLN A 196 21.75 6.69 3.36
N TYR A 197 21.02 6.24 4.38
CA TYR A 197 21.64 5.73 5.61
C TYR A 197 22.52 4.51 5.34
N ILE A 198 22.02 3.51 4.61
CA ILE A 198 22.76 2.29 4.28
C ILE A 198 23.97 2.60 3.38
N ALA A 199 23.83 3.54 2.44
CA ALA A 199 24.95 3.99 1.60
C ALA A 199 26.05 4.66 2.43
N ASP A 200 25.70 5.51 3.39
CA ASP A 200 26.63 6.19 4.29
C ASP A 200 27.36 5.24 5.25
N LEU A 201 26.76 4.07 5.55
CA LEU A 201 27.44 2.97 6.25
C LEU A 201 28.45 2.23 5.37
N GLY A 202 28.49 2.49 4.06
CA GLY A 202 29.36 1.81 3.10
C GLY A 202 28.94 0.38 2.79
N TRP A 203 27.66 0.02 3.01
CA TRP A 203 27.16 -1.32 2.75
C TRP A 203 26.97 -1.57 1.25
N LYS A 204 27.38 -2.75 0.78
CA LYS A 204 27.15 -3.21 -0.59
C LYS A 204 25.79 -3.92 -0.70
N THR A 205 24.73 -3.18 -0.41
CA THR A 205 23.35 -3.69 -0.42
C THR A 205 22.65 -3.28 -1.71
N ALA A 206 21.97 -4.21 -2.38
CA ALA A 206 21.12 -3.90 -3.51
C ALA A 206 19.77 -3.34 -3.04
N PHE A 207 19.15 -2.48 -3.85
CA PHE A 207 17.82 -1.95 -3.58
C PHE A 207 16.85 -2.33 -4.69
N ARG A 208 15.60 -2.55 -4.29
CA ARG A 208 14.45 -2.56 -5.20
C ARG A 208 13.38 -1.66 -4.64
N PHE A 209 12.99 -0.70 -5.47
CA PHE A 209 11.91 0.22 -5.17
C PHE A 209 10.61 -0.38 -5.69
N VAL A 210 9.55 -0.31 -4.91
CA VAL A 210 8.28 -0.94 -5.30
C VAL A 210 7.18 0.10 -5.32
N GLU A 211 6.60 0.30 -6.49
CA GLU A 211 5.49 1.22 -6.72
C GLU A 211 4.25 0.43 -7.16
N PRO A 212 3.03 0.90 -6.85
CA PRO A 212 1.83 0.42 -7.53
C PRO A 212 1.90 0.76 -9.02
N GLN A 213 1.41 -0.15 -9.88
CA GLN A 213 1.44 0.04 -11.33
C GLN A 213 0.70 1.32 -11.76
N GLY A 214 -0.43 1.62 -11.10
CA GLY A 214 -1.24 2.79 -11.36
C GLY A 214 -0.67 4.11 -10.82
N ALA A 215 0.46 4.12 -10.09
CA ALA A 215 1.09 5.36 -9.61
C ALA A 215 2.62 5.28 -9.52
N ALA A 216 3.27 4.78 -10.58
CA ALA A 216 4.73 4.59 -10.66
C ALA A 216 5.52 5.89 -10.95
N SER A 217 5.45 6.86 -10.03
CA SER A 217 6.03 8.20 -10.22
C SER A 217 7.56 8.25 -10.19
N LEU A 218 8.21 7.41 -9.38
CA LEU A 218 9.67 7.28 -9.34
C LEU A 218 10.16 6.68 -10.64
N LYS A 219 9.56 5.58 -11.10
CA LYS A 219 9.96 4.93 -12.36
C LYS A 219 9.91 5.90 -13.53
N ALA A 220 8.78 6.59 -13.70
CA ALA A 220 8.63 7.60 -14.76
C ALA A 220 9.67 8.72 -14.65
N SER A 221 9.98 9.16 -13.44
CA SER A 221 10.98 10.22 -13.20
C SER A 221 12.42 9.75 -13.45
N LEU A 222 12.76 8.51 -13.14
CA LEU A 222 14.08 7.92 -13.41
C LEU A 222 14.28 7.71 -14.92
N GLU A 223 13.27 7.19 -15.62
CA GLU A 223 13.32 6.99 -17.09
C GLU A 223 13.48 8.32 -17.83
N ALA A 224 12.83 9.38 -17.35
CA ALA A 224 12.94 10.72 -17.91
C ALA A 224 14.19 11.50 -17.46
N GLY A 225 14.94 11.00 -16.46
CA GLY A 225 16.07 11.71 -15.83
C GLY A 225 15.69 12.99 -15.08
N LYS A 226 14.40 13.27 -14.89
CA LYS A 226 13.85 14.45 -14.21
C LYS A 226 12.50 14.11 -13.57
N ARG A 227 12.05 14.91 -12.59
CA ARG A 227 10.72 14.72 -11.99
C ARG A 227 9.63 14.85 -13.06
N VAL A 228 8.71 13.90 -13.05
CA VAL A 228 7.53 13.86 -13.93
C VAL A 228 6.28 13.72 -13.07
N LYS A 229 5.28 14.56 -13.35
CA LYS A 229 3.93 14.41 -12.79
C LYS A 229 3.11 13.51 -13.70
N LEU A 230 2.60 12.41 -13.15
CA LEU A 230 1.68 11.50 -13.83
C LEU A 230 0.35 12.21 -14.12
N SER A 231 -0.22 11.97 -15.30
CA SER A 231 -1.51 12.54 -15.72
C SER A 231 -2.71 11.85 -15.06
N HIS A 232 -2.56 10.56 -14.76
CA HIS A 232 -3.57 9.73 -14.11
C HIS A 232 -2.92 8.88 -13.03
N ILE A 233 -3.64 8.65 -11.93
CA ILE A 233 -3.23 7.77 -10.84
C ILE A 233 -4.40 6.87 -10.43
N ASP A 234 -4.08 5.61 -10.11
CA ASP A 234 -4.99 4.73 -9.36
C ASP A 234 -4.76 4.96 -7.85
N ASN A 235 -5.83 5.21 -7.11
CA ASN A 235 -5.81 5.50 -5.68
C ASN A 235 -5.99 4.26 -4.79
N PHE A 236 -6.09 3.04 -5.36
CA PHE A 236 -6.30 1.82 -4.58
C PHE A 236 -5.22 1.58 -3.51
N VAL A 237 -3.97 1.88 -3.85
CA VAL A 237 -2.80 1.83 -2.96
C VAL A 237 -2.54 3.23 -2.39
N ASP A 238 -3.48 3.74 -1.61
CA ASP A 238 -3.51 5.13 -1.10
C ASP A 238 -2.22 5.59 -0.38
N GLY A 239 -1.53 4.69 0.33
CA GLY A 239 -0.24 4.99 0.97
C GLY A 239 0.94 5.24 0.01
N ALA A 240 0.81 4.84 -1.26
CA ALA A 240 1.83 4.95 -2.31
C ALA A 240 1.34 5.64 -3.60
N ALA A 241 0.06 6.01 -3.69
CA ALA A 241 -0.54 6.71 -4.82
C ALA A 241 -0.12 8.19 -4.88
N VAL A 242 1.11 8.46 -5.33
CA VAL A 242 1.65 9.82 -5.45
C VAL A 242 1.94 10.13 -6.91
N ALA A 243 1.33 11.19 -7.45
CA ALA A 243 1.45 11.54 -8.87
C ALA A 243 2.84 12.11 -9.26
N GLU A 244 3.57 12.69 -8.31
CA GLU A 244 4.91 13.23 -8.55
C GLU A 244 5.78 13.01 -7.32
N ILE A 245 6.91 12.31 -7.48
CA ILE A 245 7.92 12.09 -6.42
C ILE A 245 8.37 13.42 -5.79
N GLY A 246 8.66 13.44 -4.49
CA GLY A 246 9.21 14.62 -3.80
C GLY A 246 10.51 15.14 -4.42
N LYS A 247 10.72 16.46 -4.36
CA LYS A 247 11.90 17.13 -4.89
C LYS A 247 13.18 16.71 -4.18
N GLU A 248 13.20 16.77 -2.85
CA GLU A 248 14.34 16.34 -2.04
C GLU A 248 14.52 14.82 -2.12
N ASN A 249 13.42 14.08 -2.20
CA ASN A 249 13.45 12.63 -2.34
C ASN A 249 14.09 12.19 -3.67
N PHE A 250 13.70 12.82 -4.77
CA PHE A 250 14.27 12.50 -6.09
C PHE A 250 15.76 12.86 -6.18
N LYS A 251 16.23 13.92 -5.52
CA LYS A 251 17.68 14.22 -5.50
C LYS A 251 18.51 13.06 -4.96
N LEU A 252 17.99 12.33 -3.98
CA LEU A 252 18.63 11.18 -3.35
C LEU A 252 18.45 9.89 -4.17
N LEU A 253 17.35 9.77 -4.91
CA LEU A 253 16.99 8.55 -5.65
C LEU A 253 17.34 8.59 -7.14
N LYS A 254 17.64 9.76 -7.73
CA LYS A 254 17.90 9.93 -9.17
C LYS A 254 19.11 9.14 -9.72
N GLY A 255 20.00 8.67 -8.83
CA GLY A 255 21.19 7.91 -9.21
C GLY A 255 20.93 6.42 -9.45
N PHE A 256 19.73 5.92 -9.12
CA PHE A 256 19.37 4.52 -9.33
C PHE A 256 18.91 4.26 -10.76
N ASP A 257 19.22 3.08 -11.28
CA ASP A 257 18.74 2.63 -12.59
C ASP A 257 17.21 2.40 -12.53
N PRO A 258 16.41 2.89 -13.51
CA PRO A 258 14.97 2.64 -13.58
C PRO A 258 14.57 1.16 -13.44
N LYS A 259 15.41 0.22 -13.88
CA LYS A 259 15.19 -1.24 -13.76
C LYS A 259 15.19 -1.73 -12.31
N THR A 260 15.65 -0.92 -11.36
CA THR A 260 15.54 -1.22 -9.93
C THR A 260 14.14 -0.97 -9.37
N VAL A 261 13.25 -0.31 -10.14
CA VAL A 261 11.86 -0.08 -9.76
C VAL A 261 10.97 -1.21 -10.29
N ILE A 262 10.29 -1.89 -9.38
CA ILE A 262 9.28 -2.91 -9.66
C ILE A 262 7.90 -2.25 -9.54
N THR A 263 7.08 -2.41 -10.57
CA THR A 263 5.69 -1.93 -10.59
C THR A 263 4.75 -3.10 -10.35
N VAL A 264 3.96 -3.02 -9.28
CA VAL A 264 3.08 -4.10 -8.85
C VAL A 264 1.63 -3.84 -9.30
N PRO A 265 0.99 -4.76 -10.04
CA PRO A 265 -0.43 -4.67 -10.34
C PRO A 265 -1.28 -4.74 -9.07
N GLU A 266 -2.25 -3.85 -8.93
CA GLU A 266 -3.09 -3.68 -7.73
C GLU A 266 -3.92 -4.93 -7.42
N ASN A 267 -4.43 -5.60 -8.45
CA ASN A 267 -5.21 -6.83 -8.26
C ASN A 267 -4.32 -8.01 -7.84
N ARG A 268 -3.06 -8.07 -8.29
CA ARG A 268 -2.06 -9.06 -7.83
C ARG A 268 -1.71 -8.85 -6.37
N LEU A 269 -1.56 -7.59 -5.98
CA LEU A 269 -1.28 -7.17 -4.61
C LEU A 269 -2.37 -7.64 -3.64
N CYS A 270 -3.63 -7.63 -4.08
CA CYS A 270 -4.76 -8.13 -3.29
C CYS A 270 -4.56 -9.60 -2.85
N ALA A 271 -4.07 -10.45 -3.76
CA ALA A 271 -3.76 -11.84 -3.44
C ALA A 271 -2.68 -11.96 -2.35
N THR A 272 -1.67 -11.08 -2.38
CA THR A 272 -0.64 -11.02 -1.32
C THR A 272 -1.22 -10.59 0.03
N ILE A 273 -2.14 -9.62 0.05
CA ILE A 273 -2.82 -9.19 1.29
C ILE A 273 -3.60 -10.36 1.89
N VAL A 274 -4.38 -11.07 1.07
CA VAL A 274 -5.16 -12.25 1.50
C VAL A 274 -4.25 -13.38 1.97
N GLU A 275 -3.15 -13.64 1.25
CA GLU A 275 -2.15 -14.65 1.61
C GLU A 275 -1.53 -14.37 2.98
N MET A 276 -1.05 -13.14 3.20
CA MET A 276 -0.43 -12.75 4.47
C MET A 276 -1.42 -12.75 5.64
N LEU A 277 -2.67 -12.39 5.38
CA LEU A 277 -3.73 -12.47 6.40
C LEU A 277 -4.02 -13.92 6.79
N ASN A 278 -4.23 -14.81 5.80
CA ASN A 278 -4.70 -16.17 6.06
C ASN A 278 -3.60 -17.11 6.54
N ILE A 279 -2.37 -16.97 6.04
CA ILE A 279 -1.26 -17.88 6.37
C ILE A 279 -0.48 -17.38 7.59
N GLU A 280 -0.16 -16.09 7.62
CA GLU A 280 0.73 -15.52 8.63
C GLU A 280 -0.03 -14.76 9.74
N GLY A 281 -1.33 -14.51 9.57
CA GLY A 281 -2.11 -13.67 10.49
C GLY A 281 -1.68 -12.20 10.48
N VAL A 282 -1.00 -11.75 9.42
CA VAL A 282 -0.48 -10.39 9.31
C VAL A 282 -1.45 -9.52 8.51
N VAL A 283 -2.02 -8.51 9.18
CA VAL A 283 -2.93 -7.55 8.53
C VAL A 283 -2.12 -6.45 7.86
N LEU A 284 -2.21 -6.39 6.52
CA LEU A 284 -1.49 -5.41 5.72
C LEU A 284 -2.45 -4.46 5.02
N GLU A 285 -2.11 -3.17 5.00
CA GLU A 285 -2.68 -2.26 4.02
C GLU A 285 -2.02 -2.48 2.64
N PRO A 286 -2.60 -2.01 1.53
CA PRO A 286 -2.02 -2.23 0.21
C PRO A 286 -0.55 -1.79 0.09
N ALA A 287 -0.21 -0.58 0.58
CA ALA A 287 1.18 -0.09 0.53
C ALA A 287 2.15 -0.92 1.40
N GLY A 288 1.64 -1.54 2.48
CA GLY A 288 2.39 -2.45 3.35
C GLY A 288 2.73 -3.78 2.68
N ALA A 289 1.91 -4.23 1.73
CA ALA A 289 2.08 -5.49 1.01
C ALA A 289 2.98 -5.38 -0.24
N LEU A 290 3.24 -4.16 -0.75
CA LEU A 290 4.01 -3.94 -2.00
C LEU A 290 5.36 -4.68 -2.00
N GLY A 291 6.16 -4.47 -0.95
CA GLY A 291 7.48 -5.08 -0.85
C GLY A 291 7.44 -6.62 -0.84
N ILE A 292 6.41 -7.21 -0.23
CA ILE A 292 6.22 -8.66 -0.20
C ILE A 292 5.79 -9.17 -1.57
N ASP A 293 4.83 -8.50 -2.21
CA ASP A 293 4.32 -8.91 -3.52
C ASP A 293 5.41 -8.89 -4.60
N ALA A 294 6.31 -7.90 -4.55
CA ALA A 294 7.43 -7.79 -5.47
C ALA A 294 8.36 -9.02 -5.47
N LEU A 295 8.37 -9.86 -4.42
CA LEU A 295 9.10 -11.13 -4.42
C LEU A 295 8.67 -12.06 -5.57
N LYS A 296 7.42 -11.97 -6.02
CA LYS A 296 6.87 -12.77 -7.14
C LYS A 296 7.57 -12.49 -8.47
N ASP A 297 8.19 -11.31 -8.63
CA ASP A 297 8.88 -10.92 -9.87
C ASP A 297 10.34 -11.38 -9.92
N PHE A 298 10.86 -11.98 -8.84
CA PHE A 298 12.21 -12.54 -8.83
C PHE A 298 12.22 -13.99 -9.28
N LYS A 299 13.21 -14.33 -10.11
CA LYS A 299 13.57 -15.74 -10.31
C LYS A 299 14.15 -16.27 -9.01
N LYS A 300 13.70 -17.45 -8.56
CA LYS A 300 14.21 -18.08 -7.33
C LYS A 300 15.73 -18.22 -7.33
N SER A 301 16.35 -18.49 -8.48
CA SER A 301 17.82 -18.56 -8.64
C SER A 301 18.55 -17.27 -8.23
N ASP A 302 17.93 -16.11 -8.43
CA ASP A 302 18.58 -14.81 -8.28
C ASP A 302 18.61 -14.36 -6.81
N ILE A 303 17.73 -14.94 -5.99
CA ILE A 303 17.55 -14.61 -4.58
C ILE A 303 17.84 -15.77 -3.63
N LYS A 304 18.05 -16.98 -4.13
CA LYS A 304 18.30 -18.17 -3.31
C LYS A 304 19.48 -17.95 -2.37
N GLY A 305 19.29 -18.27 -1.10
CA GLY A 305 20.28 -18.13 -0.03
C GLY A 305 20.58 -16.69 0.40
N LYS A 306 20.13 -15.67 -0.35
CA LYS A 306 20.35 -14.27 -0.03
C LYS A 306 19.52 -13.83 1.17
N ARG A 307 20.01 -12.83 1.87
CA ARG A 307 19.27 -12.12 2.90
C ARG A 307 18.55 -10.91 2.32
N ILE A 308 17.23 -10.95 2.44
CA ILE A 308 16.33 -9.93 1.91
C ILE A 308 15.58 -9.29 3.07
N VAL A 309 15.69 -7.97 3.18
CA VAL A 309 14.89 -7.19 4.13
C VAL A 309 13.78 -6.48 3.36
N ILE A 310 12.56 -6.58 3.85
CA ILE A 310 11.37 -5.95 3.29
C ILE A 310 10.78 -5.03 4.35
N VAL A 311 10.58 -3.76 4.02
CA VAL A 311 9.90 -2.84 4.93
C VAL A 311 8.39 -2.96 4.73
N VAL A 312 7.72 -3.53 5.74
CA VAL A 312 6.26 -3.61 5.82
C VAL A 312 5.76 -2.26 6.30
N SER A 313 5.45 -1.38 5.36
CA SER A 313 5.28 0.06 5.63
C SER A 313 4.08 0.43 6.51
N GLY A 314 3.00 -0.36 6.48
CA GLY A 314 1.83 -0.09 7.29
C GLY A 314 0.79 -1.21 7.29
N GLY A 315 -0.15 -1.10 8.22
CA GLY A 315 -1.21 -2.08 8.49
C GLY A 315 -2.56 -1.43 8.75
N ASN A 316 -2.79 -0.18 8.29
CA ASN A 316 -4.07 0.51 8.42
C ASN A 316 -5.08 0.03 7.36
N PHE A 317 -5.33 -1.28 7.36
CA PHE A 317 -6.33 -1.89 6.50
C PHE A 317 -7.75 -1.63 7.02
N ASP A 318 -8.67 -1.38 6.10
CA ASP A 318 -10.10 -1.28 6.39
C ASP A 318 -10.77 -2.61 6.10
N PHE A 319 -11.28 -3.28 7.13
CA PHE A 319 -11.88 -4.60 6.99
C PHE A 319 -13.14 -4.59 6.11
N GLU A 320 -13.80 -3.44 5.97
CA GLU A 320 -14.93 -3.28 5.04
C GLU A 320 -14.49 -3.44 3.57
N ARG A 321 -13.20 -3.25 3.27
CA ARG A 321 -12.62 -3.48 1.93
C ARG A 321 -12.23 -4.94 1.68
N LEU A 322 -12.28 -5.83 2.69
CA LEU A 322 -11.82 -7.21 2.53
C LEU A 322 -12.59 -7.98 1.43
N PRO A 323 -13.93 -7.84 1.28
CA PRO A 323 -14.64 -8.48 0.17
C PRO A 323 -14.15 -8.02 -1.21
N ASP A 324 -13.95 -6.71 -1.42
CA ASP A 324 -13.40 -6.16 -2.67
C ASP A 324 -11.97 -6.65 -2.94
N VAL A 325 -11.13 -6.70 -1.90
CA VAL A 325 -9.77 -7.25 -2.01
C VAL A 325 -9.80 -8.74 -2.40
N ARG A 326 -10.66 -9.54 -1.78
CA ARG A 326 -10.81 -10.97 -2.15
C ARG A 326 -11.31 -11.11 -3.59
N GLU A 327 -12.28 -10.30 -3.99
CA GLU A 327 -12.85 -10.31 -5.32
C GLU A 327 -11.78 -10.02 -6.39
N ARG A 328 -11.00 -8.94 -6.20
CA ARG A 328 -9.89 -8.56 -7.09
C ARG A 328 -8.80 -9.63 -7.14
N ALA A 329 -8.47 -10.25 -6.00
CA ALA A 329 -7.48 -11.31 -5.92
C ALA A 329 -7.90 -12.54 -6.75
N LEU A 330 -9.12 -13.04 -6.51
CA LEU A 330 -9.62 -14.24 -7.20
C LEU A 330 -9.76 -14.02 -8.72
N ARG A 331 -10.22 -12.84 -9.14
CA ARG A 331 -10.28 -12.47 -10.55
C ARG A 331 -8.89 -12.41 -11.18
N PHE A 332 -7.91 -11.82 -10.50
CA PHE A 332 -6.54 -11.73 -11.01
C PHE A 332 -5.87 -13.10 -11.14
N GLU A 333 -6.10 -13.99 -10.18
CA GLU A 333 -5.56 -15.36 -10.21
C GLU A 333 -6.30 -16.26 -11.22
N GLY A 334 -7.37 -15.76 -11.84
CA GLY A 334 -8.21 -16.54 -12.75
C GLY A 334 -9.02 -17.62 -12.03
N LEU A 335 -9.20 -17.50 -10.72
CA LEU A 335 -9.96 -18.42 -9.87
C LEU A 335 -11.44 -18.04 -9.78
N LYS A 336 -11.80 -16.85 -10.26
CA LYS A 336 -13.19 -16.41 -10.32
C LYS A 336 -13.50 -15.73 -11.64
N LYS A 337 -14.62 -16.13 -12.26
CA LYS A 337 -15.14 -15.55 -13.49
C LYS A 337 -16.63 -15.27 -13.40
N TYR A 338 -17.07 -14.28 -14.17
CA TYR A 338 -18.48 -13.92 -14.30
C TYR A 338 -18.96 -14.11 -15.73
N PHE A 339 -20.10 -14.75 -15.85
CA PHE A 339 -20.73 -15.06 -17.12
C PHE A 339 -22.16 -14.57 -17.14
N ILE A 340 -22.61 -14.08 -18.30
CA ILE A 340 -24.02 -13.86 -18.58
C ILE A 340 -24.50 -14.97 -19.52
N PHE A 341 -25.32 -15.86 -18.99
CA PHE A 341 -25.94 -16.95 -19.76
C PHE A 341 -27.34 -16.59 -20.24
N ARG A 342 -27.71 -17.14 -21.40
CA ARG A 342 -29.10 -17.14 -21.91
C ARG A 342 -29.75 -18.49 -21.61
N PHE A 343 -30.54 -18.53 -20.54
CA PHE A 343 -31.22 -19.76 -20.13
C PHE A 343 -32.51 -19.97 -20.92
N PRO A 344 -32.74 -21.17 -21.49
CA PRO A 344 -34.02 -21.50 -22.11
C PRO A 344 -35.11 -21.56 -21.03
N GLN A 345 -36.29 -21.01 -21.31
CA GLN A 345 -37.43 -21.06 -20.39
C GLN A 345 -38.12 -22.43 -20.42
N ARG A 346 -37.41 -23.48 -19.99
CA ARG A 346 -37.95 -24.84 -19.87
C ARG A 346 -37.59 -25.45 -18.50
N PRO A 347 -38.45 -26.33 -17.94
CA PRO A 347 -38.12 -27.05 -16.72
C PRO A 347 -36.78 -27.80 -16.83
N GLY A 348 -35.99 -27.80 -15.75
CA GLY A 348 -34.73 -28.53 -15.68
C GLY A 348 -33.49 -27.83 -16.25
N ALA A 349 -33.62 -26.68 -16.92
CA ALA A 349 -32.48 -25.98 -17.53
C ALA A 349 -31.36 -25.65 -16.54
N LEU A 350 -31.70 -25.21 -15.33
CA LEU A 350 -30.72 -24.95 -14.26
C LEU A 350 -30.01 -26.21 -13.81
N ARG A 351 -30.74 -27.32 -13.64
CA ARG A 351 -30.13 -28.59 -13.28
C ARG A 351 -29.11 -29.03 -14.33
N SER A 352 -29.47 -28.97 -15.61
CA SER A 352 -28.56 -29.29 -16.71
C SER A 352 -27.32 -28.40 -16.76
N PHE A 353 -27.41 -27.15 -16.31
CA PHE A 353 -26.25 -26.28 -16.15
C PHE A 353 -25.36 -26.72 -14.99
N LEU A 354 -25.95 -27.00 -13.83
CA LEU A 354 -25.22 -27.46 -12.64
C LEU A 354 -24.45 -28.77 -12.89
N ASP A 355 -25.02 -29.67 -13.70
CA ASP A 355 -24.36 -30.93 -14.09
C ASP A 355 -23.06 -30.73 -14.90
N LEU A 356 -22.79 -29.51 -15.41
CA LEU A 356 -21.54 -29.19 -16.10
C LEU A 356 -20.38 -28.86 -15.16
N LEU A 357 -20.71 -28.38 -13.95
CA LEU A 357 -19.74 -27.95 -12.94
C LEU A 357 -19.02 -29.16 -12.34
N GLY A 358 -17.73 -28.99 -12.02
CA GLY A 358 -16.92 -29.98 -11.33
C GLY A 358 -17.10 -29.93 -9.81
N PRO A 359 -16.51 -30.90 -9.09
CA PRO A 359 -16.58 -30.96 -7.62
C PRO A 359 -15.85 -29.80 -6.91
N ASP A 360 -14.96 -29.11 -7.62
CA ASP A 360 -14.18 -27.96 -7.12
C ASP A 360 -14.71 -26.61 -7.61
N ASP A 361 -15.85 -26.61 -8.31
CA ASP A 361 -16.49 -25.40 -8.84
C ASP A 361 -17.66 -24.98 -7.95
N ASP A 362 -17.64 -23.72 -7.52
CA ASP A 362 -18.67 -23.14 -6.67
C ASP A 362 -19.38 -21.98 -7.37
N ILE A 363 -20.70 -21.87 -7.16
CA ILE A 363 -21.47 -20.75 -7.67
C ILE A 363 -21.45 -19.65 -6.61
N ALA A 364 -20.52 -18.71 -6.77
CA ALA A 364 -20.36 -17.57 -5.88
C ALA A 364 -21.44 -16.49 -6.07
N ARG A 365 -22.07 -16.43 -7.26
CA ARG A 365 -23.17 -15.50 -7.53
C ARG A 365 -24.14 -16.09 -8.55
N PHE A 366 -25.43 -15.91 -8.32
CA PHE A 366 -26.48 -16.30 -9.26
C PHE A 366 -27.60 -15.27 -9.24
N GLU A 367 -27.79 -14.54 -10.33
CA GLU A 367 -28.90 -13.60 -10.48
C GLU A 367 -29.68 -13.88 -11.75
N TYR A 368 -30.99 -14.08 -11.59
CA TYR A 368 -31.90 -14.34 -12.70
C TYR A 368 -32.81 -13.15 -12.93
N LEU A 369 -32.72 -12.56 -14.12
CA LEU A 369 -33.62 -11.48 -14.56
C LEU A 369 -34.69 -12.06 -15.50
N LYS A 370 -35.90 -12.25 -14.97
CA LYS A 370 -37.06 -12.67 -15.76
C LYS A 370 -37.55 -11.51 -16.62
N LYS A 371 -37.43 -11.62 -17.94
CA LYS A 371 -38.09 -10.71 -18.88
C LYS A 371 -39.31 -11.41 -19.48
N SER A 372 -40.47 -10.81 -19.31
CA SER A 372 -41.79 -11.37 -19.63
C SER A 372 -42.06 -11.60 -21.13
N ALA A 373 -41.20 -11.12 -22.03
CA ALA A 373 -41.42 -11.12 -23.47
C ALA A 373 -40.35 -11.88 -24.30
N ARG A 374 -39.59 -12.82 -23.71
CA ARG A 374 -38.54 -13.57 -24.42
C ARG A 374 -38.56 -15.05 -24.09
N ASN A 375 -38.25 -15.89 -25.08
CA ASN A 375 -38.07 -17.36 -24.91
C ASN A 375 -36.84 -17.74 -24.06
N PHE A 376 -36.05 -16.74 -23.63
CA PHE A 376 -34.83 -16.91 -22.84
C PHE A 376 -34.80 -15.89 -21.69
N GLY A 377 -34.30 -16.31 -20.53
CA GLY A 377 -33.95 -15.41 -19.43
C GLY A 377 -32.44 -15.18 -19.36
N SER A 378 -32.03 -14.00 -18.90
CA SER A 378 -30.62 -13.68 -18.69
C SER A 378 -30.24 -14.02 -17.25
N VAL A 379 -29.19 -14.83 -17.09
CA VAL A 379 -28.66 -15.22 -15.78
C VAL A 379 -27.22 -14.73 -15.68
N LEU A 380 -26.92 -13.93 -14.66
CA LEU A 380 -25.55 -13.66 -14.24
C LEU A 380 -25.10 -14.79 -13.32
N ILE A 381 -23.98 -15.42 -13.66
CA ILE A 381 -23.37 -16.47 -12.84
C ILE A 381 -21.92 -16.10 -12.57
N GLY A 382 -21.56 -15.96 -11.30
CA GLY A 382 -20.18 -15.92 -10.83
C GLY A 382 -19.77 -17.32 -10.40
N ILE A 383 -18.69 -17.84 -10.99
CA ILE A 383 -18.15 -19.17 -10.68
C ILE A 383 -16.77 -18.96 -10.04
N GLU A 384 -16.54 -19.62 -8.91
CA GLU A 384 -15.22 -19.77 -8.27
C GLU A 384 -14.72 -21.19 -8.50
N THR A 385 -13.41 -21.35 -8.73
CA THR A 385 -12.75 -22.65 -8.90
C THR A 385 -11.41 -22.67 -8.18
N ARG A 386 -10.88 -23.87 -7.91
CA ARG A 386 -9.56 -24.03 -7.26
C ARG A 386 -8.39 -24.01 -8.24
N ASP A 387 -8.65 -24.23 -9.53
CA ASP A 387 -7.64 -24.21 -10.59
C ASP A 387 -8.12 -23.38 -11.78
N ALA A 388 -7.43 -22.29 -12.09
CA ALA A 388 -7.75 -21.41 -13.20
C ALA A 388 -7.79 -22.15 -14.56
N ALA A 389 -7.04 -23.26 -14.71
CA ALA A 389 -7.09 -24.08 -15.92
C ALA A 389 -8.47 -24.73 -16.14
N ASN A 390 -9.26 -24.93 -15.08
CA ASN A 390 -10.58 -25.54 -15.15
C ASN A 390 -11.59 -24.69 -15.93
N PHE A 391 -11.44 -23.36 -15.98
CA PHE A 391 -12.32 -22.52 -16.78
C PHE A 391 -12.28 -22.86 -18.27
N LYS A 392 -11.13 -23.29 -18.80
CA LYS A 392 -11.04 -23.75 -20.20
C LYS A 392 -11.87 -25.02 -20.44
N LEU A 393 -11.93 -25.91 -19.44
CA LEU A 393 -12.75 -27.12 -19.50
C LEU A 393 -14.24 -26.78 -19.39
N LEU A 394 -14.61 -25.88 -18.47
CA LEU A 394 -15.97 -25.39 -18.32
C LEU A 394 -16.48 -24.70 -19.59
N GLU A 395 -15.71 -23.78 -20.15
CA GLU A 395 -16.05 -23.08 -21.41
C GLU A 395 -16.25 -24.05 -22.57
N LYS A 396 -15.40 -25.09 -22.68
CA LYS A 396 -15.58 -26.16 -23.67
C LYS A 396 -16.88 -26.93 -23.44
N LYS A 397 -17.19 -27.32 -22.20
CA LYS A 397 -18.45 -28.01 -21.86
C LYS A 397 -19.68 -27.14 -22.14
N PHE A 398 -19.60 -25.82 -21.86
CA PHE A 398 -20.65 -24.86 -22.17
C PHE A 398 -20.94 -24.84 -23.68
N ALA A 399 -19.89 -24.76 -24.49
CA ALA A 399 -20.00 -24.76 -25.95
C ALA A 399 -20.55 -26.09 -26.51
N GLU A 400 -20.03 -27.23 -26.05
CA GLU A 400 -20.49 -28.57 -26.47
C GLU A 400 -21.95 -28.84 -26.10
N SER A 401 -22.42 -28.26 -25.00
CA SER A 401 -23.82 -28.37 -24.55
C SER A 401 -24.75 -27.32 -25.20
N GLY A 402 -24.21 -26.45 -26.07
CA GLY A 402 -24.99 -25.43 -26.78
C GLY A 402 -25.43 -24.24 -25.93
N TRP A 403 -24.78 -23.98 -24.79
CA TRP A 403 -25.09 -22.81 -23.97
C TRP A 403 -24.61 -21.53 -24.64
N ALA A 404 -25.52 -20.59 -24.83
CA ALA A 404 -25.15 -19.23 -25.24
C ALA A 404 -24.79 -18.39 -24.01
N TYR A 405 -23.54 -17.94 -23.94
CA TYR A 405 -23.02 -17.15 -22.84
C TYR A 405 -22.06 -16.06 -23.31
N GLN A 406 -21.78 -15.12 -22.42
CA GLN A 406 -20.73 -14.12 -22.56
C GLN A 406 -19.90 -14.10 -21.28
N ASP A 407 -18.59 -14.27 -21.38
CA ASP A 407 -17.66 -13.98 -20.29
C ASP A 407 -17.53 -12.46 -20.15
N ILE A 408 -17.85 -11.94 -18.98
CA ILE A 408 -17.78 -10.51 -18.64
C ILE A 408 -16.69 -10.20 -17.62
N SER A 409 -15.85 -11.18 -17.28
CA SER A 409 -14.85 -11.08 -16.20
C SER A 409 -13.88 -9.93 -16.40
N ASP A 410 -13.52 -9.62 -17.64
CA ASP A 410 -12.60 -8.52 -18.00
C ASP A 410 -13.32 -7.27 -18.52
N ASN A 411 -14.66 -7.24 -18.50
CA ASN A 411 -15.42 -6.06 -18.89
C ASN A 411 -15.58 -5.13 -17.69
N GLN A 412 -14.67 -4.16 -17.54
CA GLN A 412 -14.65 -3.26 -16.39
C GLN A 412 -15.96 -2.48 -16.21
N VAL A 413 -16.59 -2.01 -17.30
CA VAL A 413 -17.83 -1.25 -17.23
C VAL A 413 -18.99 -2.10 -16.69
N LEU A 414 -19.09 -3.35 -17.13
CA LEU A 414 -20.11 -4.27 -16.61
C LEU A 414 -19.77 -4.73 -15.20
N ALA A 415 -18.49 -4.93 -14.89
CA ALA A 415 -18.05 -5.28 -13.55
C ALA A 415 -18.43 -4.16 -12.57
N ASP A 416 -18.08 -2.90 -12.84
CA ASP A 416 -18.37 -1.77 -11.95
C ASP A 416 -19.89 -1.54 -11.73
N PHE A 417 -20.73 -1.96 -12.68
CA PHE A 417 -22.18 -1.78 -12.59
C PHE A 417 -22.91 -2.98 -11.95
N ILE A 418 -22.42 -4.20 -12.17
CA ILE A 418 -23.14 -5.44 -11.85
C ILE A 418 -22.44 -6.25 -10.76
N ILE A 419 -21.11 -6.26 -10.75
CA ILE A 419 -20.29 -7.06 -9.82
C ILE A 419 -20.04 -6.26 -8.57
#